data_AF-A0A9R1XUU7-F1
#
_entry.id   AF-A0A9R1XUU7-F1
#
_cell.length_a   1.000
_cell.length_b   1.000
_cell.length_c   1.000
_cell.angle_alpha   90.00
_cell.angle_beta   90.00
_cell.angle_gamma   90.00
#
_symmetry.space_group_name_H-M   'P 1'
#
loop_
_entity.id
_entity.type
_entity.pdbx_description
1 polymer ?
#
loop_
_entity_poly.entity_id
_entity_poly.type
_entity_poly.pdbx_seq_one_letter_code
_entity_poly.pdbx_strand_id
1 'polypeptide(L)'
;MVRRKILSWCEIDDMTVTTVSEFIDLTSKWGNRVKCRKRLIAICYGMLWVLWKSRNNRLFQRSVCFPTQAVEDTKSLVYLWIKCRGRK
;
A
#
# COMPACT_ATOMS: atom_id res chain seq x y z
N MET A 1 4.92 7.68 8.42
CA MET A 1 3.92 7.14 9.36
C MET A 1 3.02 6.09 8.71
N VAL A 2 2.31 6.41 7.61
CA VAL A 2 1.44 5.46 6.87
C VAL A 2 2.20 4.21 6.41
N ARG A 3 3.34 4.39 5.73
CA ARG A 3 4.21 3.30 5.26
C ARG A 3 4.58 2.32 6.37
N ARG A 4 5.10 2.80 7.50
CA ARG A 4 5.48 1.97 8.66
C ARG A 4 4.30 1.15 9.19
N LYS A 5 3.11 1.76 9.32
CA LYS A 5 1.90 1.05 9.76
C LYS A 5 1.47 -0.04 8.77
N ILE A 6 1.62 0.20 7.47
CA ILE A 6 1.30 -0.80 6.44
C ILE A 6 2.34 -1.92 6.39
N LEU A 7 3.63 -1.60 6.51
CA LEU A 7 4.69 -2.61 6.58
C LEU A 7 4.55 -3.50 7.82
N SER A 8 4.27 -2.90 8.98
CA SER A 8 3.94 -3.63 10.20
C SER A 8 2.71 -4.52 10.03
N TRP A 9 1.68 -4.06 9.31
CA TRP A 9 0.52 -4.90 8.98
C TRP A 9 0.87 -6.09 8.08
N CYS A 10 1.89 -5.96 7.23
CA CYS A 10 2.42 -7.03 6.39
C CYS A 10 3.46 -7.90 7.09
N GLU A 11 3.73 -7.70 8.39
CA GLU A 11 4.81 -8.37 9.14
C GLU A 11 6.19 -8.19 8.49
N ILE A 12 6.39 -7.07 7.79
CA ILE A 12 7.67 -6.70 7.20
C ILE A 12 8.36 -5.74 8.17
N ASP A 13 9.46 -6.22 8.77
CA ASP A 13 10.27 -5.39 9.65
C ASP A 13 10.93 -4.26 8.84
N ASP A 14 11.02 -3.07 9.44
CA ASP A 14 11.14 -1.77 8.76
C ASP A 14 12.26 -1.77 7.69
N MET A 15 11.89 -2.03 6.44
CA MET A 15 12.83 -2.11 5.34
C MET A 15 13.36 -0.71 5.02
N THR A 16 14.67 -0.60 4.77
CA THR A 16 15.37 0.62 4.29
C THR A 16 15.01 0.95 2.84
N VAL A 17 13.74 0.82 2.48
CA VAL A 17 13.26 1.12 1.15
C VAL A 17 12.86 2.58 1.09
N THR A 18 13.57 3.31 0.24
CA THR A 18 13.47 4.77 0.13
C THR A 18 12.71 5.16 -1.13
N THR A 19 12.84 4.35 -2.19
CA THR A 19 12.21 4.63 -3.49
C THR A 19 11.07 3.66 -3.82
N VAL A 20 10.17 4.09 -4.71
CA VAL A 20 9.08 3.23 -5.20
C VAL A 20 9.62 2.03 -5.97
N SER A 21 10.70 2.21 -6.73
CA SER A 21 11.36 1.15 -7.49
C SER A 21 11.94 0.08 -6.56
N GLU A 22 12.68 0.47 -5.53
CA GLU A 22 13.17 -0.45 -4.50
C GLU A 22 12.02 -1.21 -3.81
N PHE A 23 10.86 -0.56 -3.66
CA PHE A 23 9.69 -1.18 -3.02
C PHE A 23 9.05 -2.24 -3.93
N ILE A 24 8.97 -1.94 -5.22
CA ILE A 24 8.50 -2.90 -6.24
C ILE A 24 9.49 -4.07 -6.36
N ASP A 25 10.79 -3.80 -6.38
CA ASP A 25 11.83 -4.83 -6.42
C ASP A 25 11.85 -5.69 -5.15
N LEU A 26 11.55 -5.10 -4.01
CA LEU A 26 11.35 -5.87 -2.79
C LEU A 26 10.16 -6.81 -2.94
N THR A 27 9.02 -6.30 -3.41
CA THR A 27 7.83 -7.16 -3.61
C THR A 27 8.06 -8.26 -4.64
N SER A 28 8.90 -8.06 -5.65
CA SER A 28 9.20 -9.08 -6.66
C SER A 28 9.99 -10.25 -6.08
N LYS A 29 10.85 -9.96 -5.10
CA LYS A 29 11.70 -10.92 -4.35
C LYS A 29 11.02 -11.51 -3.10
N TRP A 30 9.88 -10.96 -2.68
CA TRP A 30 9.25 -11.34 -1.40
C TRP A 30 8.41 -12.62 -1.51
N GLY A 31 8.87 -13.65 -0.81
CA GLY A 31 8.17 -14.92 -0.59
C GLY A 31 8.22 -15.89 -1.79
N ASN A 32 8.38 -17.18 -1.51
CA ASN A 32 8.38 -18.23 -2.55
C ASN A 32 6.98 -18.52 -3.14
N ARG A 33 5.91 -17.95 -2.56
CA ARG A 33 4.52 -18.25 -2.92
C ARG A 33 3.92 -17.10 -3.75
N VAL A 34 3.62 -17.37 -5.02
CA VAL A 34 3.04 -16.42 -5.99
C VAL A 34 1.80 -15.69 -5.45
N LYS A 35 0.95 -16.38 -4.70
CA LYS A 35 -0.27 -15.79 -4.10
C LYS A 35 0.06 -14.72 -3.05
N CYS A 36 1.05 -14.94 -2.20
CA CYS A 36 1.48 -13.93 -1.22
C CYS A 36 2.10 -12.72 -1.93
N ARG A 37 2.93 -12.98 -2.94
CA ARG A 37 3.54 -11.92 -3.76
C ARG A 37 2.49 -11.01 -4.42
N LYS A 38 1.47 -11.60 -5.06
CA LYS A 38 0.37 -10.84 -5.68
C LYS A 38 -0.38 -9.97 -4.67
N ARG A 39 -0.61 -10.47 -3.44
CA ARG A 39 -1.26 -9.69 -2.37
C ARG A 39 -0.40 -8.52 -1.93
N LEU A 40 0.90 -8.76 -1.70
CA LEU A 40 1.81 -7.69 -1.29
C LEU A 40 1.87 -6.58 -2.34
N ILE A 41 2.04 -6.95 -3.61
CA ILE A 41 2.01 -6.01 -4.74
C ILE A 41 0.73 -5.16 -4.74
N ALA A 42 -0.43 -5.80 -4.54
CA ALA A 42 -1.71 -5.08 -4.45
C ALA A 42 -1.75 -4.11 -3.26
N ILE A 43 -1.23 -4.50 -2.09
CA ILE A 43 -1.10 -3.64 -0.91
C ILE A 43 -0.22 -2.42 -1.23
N CYS A 44 0.91 -2.63 -1.91
CA CYS A 44 1.84 -1.57 -2.26
C CYS A 44 1.21 -0.56 -3.22
N TYR A 45 0.57 -1.03 -4.29
CA TYR A 45 -0.14 -0.16 -5.22
C TYR A 45 -1.31 0.57 -4.54
N GLY A 46 -2.07 -0.11 -3.68
CA GLY A 46 -3.13 0.52 -2.91
C GLY A 46 -2.62 1.65 -2.01
N MET A 47 -1.51 1.42 -1.32
CA MET A 47 -0.86 2.44 -0.48
C MET A 47 -0.41 3.65 -1.31
N LEU A 48 0.29 3.40 -2.42
CA LEU A 48 0.78 4.47 -3.31
C LEU A 48 -0.37 5.30 -3.86
N TRP A 49 -1.46 4.64 -4.27
CA TRP A 49 -2.67 5.30 -4.75
C TRP A 49 -3.31 6.18 -3.68
N VAL A 50 -3.52 5.66 -2.47
CA VAL A 50 -4.11 6.43 -1.36
C VAL A 50 -3.24 7.61 -0.97
N LEU A 51 -1.92 7.44 -0.93
CA LEU A 51 -0.98 8.54 -0.66
C LEU A 51 -1.06 9.62 -1.75
N TRP A 52 -1.04 9.23 -3.02
CA TRP A 52 -1.18 10.16 -4.14
C TRP A 52 -2.52 10.92 -4.09
N LYS A 53 -3.62 10.20 -3.88
CA LYS A 53 -4.97 10.78 -3.74
C LYS A 53 -5.05 11.75 -2.56
N SER A 54 -4.50 11.37 -1.41
CA SER A 54 -4.45 12.22 -0.21
C SER A 54 -3.68 13.51 -0.46
N ARG A 55 -2.52 13.44 -1.12
CA ARG A 55 -1.74 14.63 -1.51
C ARG A 55 -2.53 15.55 -2.45
N ASN A 56 -3.22 14.99 -3.44
CA ASN A 56 -4.05 15.77 -4.36
C ASN A 56 -5.23 16.41 -3.64
N ASN A 57 -5.94 15.68 -2.79
CA ASN A 57 -7.07 16.24 -2.05
C ASN A 57 -6.61 17.37 -1.11
N ARG A 58 -5.42 17.25 -0.50
CA ARG A 58 -4.82 18.33 0.29
C ARG A 58 -4.52 19.58 -0.56
N LEU A 59 -3.98 19.40 -1.76
CA LEU A 59 -3.62 20.51 -2.67
C LEU A 59 -4.85 21.19 -3.28
N PHE A 60 -5.80 20.41 -3.80
CA PHE A 60 -6.92 20.92 -4.59
C PHE A 60 -8.21 21.13 -3.79
N GLN A 61 -8.43 20.37 -2.72
CA GLN A 61 -9.66 20.41 -1.92
C GLN A 61 -9.44 20.94 -0.49
N ARG A 62 -8.19 21.30 -0.15
CA ARG A 62 -7.77 21.74 1.20
C ARG A 62 -8.21 20.78 2.32
N SER A 63 -8.38 19.50 2.01
CA SER A 63 -8.84 18.53 3.00
C SER A 63 -7.70 18.08 3.89
N VAL A 64 -8.04 17.85 5.17
CA VAL A 64 -7.11 17.26 6.14
C VAL A 64 -7.17 15.75 6.00
N CYS A 65 -6.02 15.11 5.82
CA CYS A 65 -5.92 13.66 5.79
C CYS A 65 -5.08 13.17 6.96
N PHE A 66 -5.69 12.38 7.83
CA PHE A 66 -5.00 11.76 8.95
C PHE A 66 -4.26 10.50 8.49
N PRO A 67 -3.02 10.25 8.96
CA PRO A 67 -2.27 9.04 8.61
C PRO A 67 -3.02 7.74 8.95
N THR A 68 -3.84 7.73 9.99
CA THR A 68 -4.71 6.60 10.36
C THR A 68 -5.77 6.33 9.30
N GLN A 69 -6.43 7.39 8.81
CA GLN A 69 -7.42 7.28 7.73
C GLN A 69 -6.78 6.70 6.47
N ALA A 70 -5.59 7.16 6.09
CA ALA A 70 -4.90 6.64 4.90
C ALA A 70 -4.56 5.13 5.01
N VAL A 71 -4.28 4.62 6.22
CA VAL A 71 -4.05 3.19 6.44
C VAL A 71 -5.34 2.39 6.25
N GLU A 72 -6.45 2.85 6.83
CA GLU A 72 -7.75 2.18 6.71
C GLU A 72 -8.32 2.24 5.29
N ASP A 73 -8.16 3.38 4.61
CA ASP A 73 -8.48 3.54 3.20
C ASP A 73 -7.68 2.54 2.34
N THR A 74 -6.39 2.35 2.65
CA THR A 74 -5.55 1.39 1.94
C THR A 74 -6.03 -0.05 2.15
N LYS A 75 -6.27 -0.46 3.40
CA LYS A 75 -6.79 -1.81 3.71
C LYS A 75 -8.11 -2.07 3.00
N SER A 76 -9.03 -1.11 3.05
CA SER A 76 -10.35 -1.20 2.41
C SER A 76 -10.23 -1.32 0.88
N LEU A 77 -9.42 -0.46 0.26
CA LEU A 77 -9.17 -0.48 -1.18
C LEU A 77 -8.58 -1.81 -1.64
N VAL A 78 -7.58 -2.32 -0.92
CA VAL A 78 -6.89 -3.56 -1.26
C VAL A 78 -7.79 -4.76 -1.06
N TYR A 79 -8.57 -4.81 0.02
CA TYR A 79 -9.55 -5.85 0.25
C TYR A 79 -10.58 -5.92 -0.90
N LEU A 80 -11.15 -4.77 -1.27
CA LEU A 80 -12.08 -4.68 -2.40
C LEU A 80 -11.42 -5.10 -3.71
N TRP A 81 -10.17 -4.68 -3.96
CA TRP A 81 -9.43 -5.04 -5.15
C TRP A 81 -9.20 -6.56 -5.25
N ILE A 82 -8.71 -7.19 -4.18
CA ILE A 82 -8.44 -8.63 -4.17
C ILE A 82 -9.74 -9.42 -4.29
N LYS A 83 -10.79 -9.03 -3.56
CA LYS A 83 -12.09 -9.72 -3.54
C LYS A 83 -12.82 -9.62 -4.87
N CYS A 84 -12.90 -8.41 -5.44
CA CYS A 84 -13.75 -8.12 -6.60
C CYS A 84 -13.00 -8.14 -7.93
N ARG A 85 -11.68 -7.90 -7.94
CA ARG A 85 -10.88 -7.73 -9.17
C ARG A 85 -9.66 -8.65 -9.25
N GLY A 86 -9.32 -9.37 -8.17
CA GLY A 86 -8.15 -10.26 -8.09
C GLY A 86 -8.37 -11.70 -8.55
N ARG A 87 -9.56 -12.06 -9.04
CA ARG A 87 -9.91 -13.41 -9.53
C ARG A 87 -9.47 -13.67 -11.00
N LYS A 88 -8.44 -12.98 -11.48
CA LYS A 88 -7.81 -13.27 -12.79
C LYS A 88 -6.42 -13.88 -12.61
#